data_AF-A0A7K6X222-F1
#
_entry.id   AF-A0A7K6X222-F1
#
_cell.length_a   1.000
_cell.length_b   1.000
_cell.length_c   1.000
_cell.angle_alpha   90.00
_cell.angle_beta   90.00
_cell.angle_gamma   90.00
#
_symmetry.space_group_name_H-M   'P 1'
#
loop_
_entity.id
_entity.type
_entity.pdbx_description
1 polymer ?
#
loop_
_entity_poly.entity_id
_entity_poly.type
_entity_poly.pdbx_seq_one_letter_code
_entity_poly.pdbx_strand_id
1 'polypeptide(L)' 'MKILYLLFAVFLLLFQATSGSADPLFPDTAECRSQGKFCRAGVCPTTFTVTGTCQGGLLNCCSK' A
#
# COMPACT_ATOMS: atom_id res chain seq x y z
N MET A 1 39.40 2.73 -7.46
CA MET A 1 38.32 3.62 -7.97
C MET A 1 37.06 2.87 -8.43
N LYS A 2 37.15 1.77 -9.19
CA LYS A 2 35.99 1.06 -9.77
C LYS A 2 35.06 0.36 -8.76
N ILE A 3 35.63 -0.19 -7.68
CA ILE A 3 34.89 -0.92 -6.63
C ILE A 3 33.95 -0.02 -5.82
N LEU A 4 34.29 1.26 -5.63
CA LEU A 4 33.44 2.18 -4.87
C LEU A 4 32.10 2.42 -5.60
N TYR A 5 32.14 2.48 -6.93
CA TYR A 5 30.93 2.60 -7.75
C TYR A 5 30.06 1.34 -7.71
N LEU A 6 30.66 0.16 -7.65
CA LEU A 6 29.92 -1.10 -7.50
C LEU A 6 29.20 -1.17 -6.15
N LEU A 7 29.88 -0.79 -5.06
CA LEU A 7 29.28 -0.76 -3.72
C LEU A 7 28.12 0.24 -3.66
N PHE A 8 28.26 1.40 -4.29
CA PHE A 8 27.20 2.39 -4.37
C PHE A 8 25.99 1.89 -5.16
N ALA A 9 26.21 1.21 -6.29
CA ALA A 9 25.12 0.60 -7.07
C ALA A 9 24.37 -0.48 -6.29
N VAL A 10 25.07 -1.34 -5.55
CA VAL A 10 24.46 -2.35 -4.68
C VAL A 10 23.65 -1.69 -3.56
N PHE A 11 24.18 -0.63 -2.95
CA PHE A 11 23.48 0.11 -1.90
C PHE A 11 22.17 0.72 -2.43
N LEU A 12 22.19 1.34 -3.61
CA LEU A 12 20.97 1.86 -4.24
C LEU A 12 19.95 0.75 -4.53
N LEU A 13 20.38 -0.42 -5.03
CA LEU A 13 19.48 -1.55 -5.28
C LEU A 13 18.83 -2.09 -4.00
N LEU A 14 19.57 -2.15 -2.89
CA LEU A 14 19.03 -2.55 -1.59
C LEU A 14 18.01 -1.54 -1.04
N PHE A 15 18.20 -0.25 -1.29
CA PHE A 15 17.25 0.79 -0.88
C PHE A 15 16.00 0.86 -1.78
N GLN A 16 16.08 0.41 -3.03
CA GLN A 16 14.89 0.27 -3.89
C GLN A 16 14.01 -0.93 -3.49
N ALA A 17 14.58 -1.93 -2.80
CA ALA A 17 13.82 -3.08 -2.31
C ALA A 17 12.85 -2.73 -1.15
N THR A 18 12.92 -1.52 -0.58
CA THR A 18 12.00 -1.07 0.48
C THR A 18 10.85 -0.17 -0.01
N SER A 19 10.81 0.21 -1.28
CA SER A 19 9.78 1.13 -1.79
C SER A 19 8.99 0.51 -2.92
N GLY A 20 7.86 -0.06 -2.55
CA GLY A 20 6.88 -0.59 -3.47
C GLY A 20 6.32 -1.90 -2.96
N SER A 21 5.60 -1.85 -1.84
CA SER A 21 4.43 -2.72 -1.73
C SER A 21 3.58 -2.44 -2.97
N ALA A 22 3.84 -3.20 -4.03
CA ALA A 22 2.90 -3.46 -5.09
C ALA A 22 1.76 -4.21 -4.41
N ASP A 23 0.94 -3.45 -3.66
CA ASP A 23 -0.41 -3.85 -3.31
C ASP A 23 -0.98 -4.36 -4.63
N PRO A 24 -1.40 -5.63 -4.72
CA PRO A 24 -2.04 -6.10 -5.93
C PRO A 24 -3.14 -5.08 -6.23
N LEU A 25 -3.17 -4.58 -7.46
CA LEU A 25 -4.06 -3.47 -7.84
C LEU A 25 -5.50 -4.00 -7.90
N PHE A 26 -6.03 -4.37 -6.75
CA PHE A 26 -7.41 -4.76 -6.58
C PHE A 26 -8.23 -3.50 -6.90
N PRO A 27 -9.16 -3.58 -7.85
CA PRO A 27 -9.93 -2.42 -8.30
C PRO A 27 -10.66 -1.77 -7.12
N ASP A 28 -11.13 -2.59 -6.17
CA ASP A 28 -11.74 -2.18 -4.91
C ASP A 28 -10.78 -1.38 -3.98
N THR A 29 -9.50 -1.78 -3.86
CA THR A 29 -8.50 -1.01 -3.09
C THR A 29 -8.18 0.33 -3.75
N ALA A 30 -8.01 0.34 -5.08
CA ALA A 30 -7.70 1.54 -5.84
C ALA A 30 -8.84 2.54 -5.79
N GLU A 31 -10.08 2.07 -5.92
CA GLU A 31 -11.30 2.89 -5.84
C GLU A 31 -11.55 3.42 -4.42
N CYS A 32 -11.28 2.61 -3.39
CA CYS A 32 -11.34 3.08 -2.01
C CYS A 32 -10.34 4.22 -1.76
N ARG A 33 -9.07 4.05 -2.14
CA ARG A 33 -8.04 5.08 -1.96
C ARG A 33 -8.27 6.32 -2.83
N SER A 34 -8.78 6.17 -4.06
CA SER A 34 -9.02 7.32 -4.95
C SER A 34 -10.07 8.28 -4.39
N GLN A 35 -10.99 7.78 -3.57
CA GLN A 35 -11.99 8.56 -2.87
C GLN A 35 -11.49 9.14 -1.53
N GLY A 36 -10.19 9.02 -1.22
CA GLY A 36 -9.61 9.49 0.04
C GLY A 36 -9.98 8.62 1.26
N LYS A 37 -10.52 7.42 1.03
CA LYS A 37 -10.84 6.44 2.07
C LYS A 37 -9.64 5.54 2.33
N PHE A 38 -9.67 4.77 3.41
CA PHE A 38 -8.58 3.85 3.75
C PHE A 38 -9.06 2.41 3.94
N CYS A 39 -8.18 1.47 3.60
CA CYS A 39 -8.43 0.05 3.77
C CYS A 39 -7.90 -0.39 5.15
N ARG A 40 -8.73 -1.11 5.92
CA ARG A 40 -8.38 -1.60 7.25
C ARG A 40 -8.75 -3.07 7.41
N ALA A 41 -7.87 -3.82 8.06
CA ALA A 41 -8.16 -5.18 8.51
C ALA A 41 -9.05 -5.11 9.76
N GLY A 42 -10.23 -5.74 9.69
CA GLY A 42 -11.20 -5.74 10.79
C GLY A 42 -12.14 -4.52 10.78
N VAL A 43 -12.69 -4.18 11.94
CA VAL A 43 -13.76 -3.18 12.06
C VAL A 43 -13.21 -1.76 11.85
N CYS A 44 -13.96 -0.92 11.12
CA CYS A 44 -13.65 0.49 11.00
C CYS A 44 -13.71 1.19 12.37
N PRO A 45 -12.87 2.21 12.61
CA PRO A 45 -12.96 3.00 13.84
C PRO A 45 -14.37 3.60 14.00
N THR A 46 -14.81 3.88 15.22
CA THR A 46 -16.19 4.33 15.53
C THR A 46 -16.64 5.59 14.79
N THR A 47 -15.71 6.42 14.33
CA THR A 47 -16.00 7.62 13.54
C THR A 47 -16.04 7.36 12.02
N PHE A 48 -15.88 6.12 11.59
CA PHE A 48 -15.80 5.72 10.19
C PHE A 48 -16.75 4.54 9.93
N THR A 49 -17.42 4.58 8.79
CA THR A 49 -18.34 3.54 8.33
C THR A 49 -17.70 2.67 7.25
N VAL A 50 -18.07 1.38 7.24
CA VAL A 50 -17.67 0.47 6.16
C VAL A 50 -18.49 0.84 4.93
N THR A 51 -17.82 1.31 3.88
CA THR A 51 -18.47 1.69 2.62
C THR A 51 -18.27 0.65 1.52
N GLY A 52 -17.34 -0.28 1.71
CA GLY A 52 -17.02 -1.32 0.75
C GLY A 52 -15.89 -2.22 1.27
N THR A 53 -15.30 -2.98 0.36
CA THR A 53 -14.18 -3.88 0.65
C THR A 53 -12.90 -3.37 0.00
N CYS A 54 -11.75 -3.88 0.44
CA CYS A 54 -10.47 -3.75 -0.23
C CYS A 54 -9.78 -5.12 -0.30
N GLN A 55 -8.72 -5.21 -1.11
CA GLN A 55 -7.95 -6.43 -1.35
C GLN A 55 -8.84 -7.63 -1.72
N GLY A 56 -9.83 -7.42 -2.59
CA GLY A 56 -10.74 -8.47 -3.04
C GLY A 56 -11.65 -9.03 -1.95
N GLY A 57 -11.92 -8.26 -0.89
CA GLY A 57 -12.76 -8.70 0.24
C GLY A 57 -11.98 -9.05 1.50
N LEU A 58 -10.66 -8.96 1.50
CA LEU A 58 -9.82 -9.26 2.66
C LEU A 58 -9.83 -8.15 3.71
N LEU A 59 -10.07 -6.91 3.28
CA LEU A 59 -10.05 -5.70 4.08
C LEU A 59 -11.37 -4.93 3.91
N ASN A 60 -11.65 -4.03 4.85
CA ASN A 60 -12.79 -3.13 4.78
C ASN A 60 -12.34 -1.73 4.32
N CYS A 61 -13.10 -1.14 3.40
CA CYS A 61 -12.94 0.26 3.02
C CYS A 61 -13.70 1.15 4.02
N CYS A 62 -12.97 1.94 4.79
CA CYS A 62 -13.51 2.83 5.82
C CYS A 62 -13.59 4.28 5.31
N SER A 63 -14.78 4.86 5.36
CA SER A 63 -15.05 6.28 5.09
C SER A 63 -15.47 7.00 6.36
N LYS A 64 -15.10 8.26 6.51
CA LYS A 64 -15.65 9.11 7.57
C LYS A 64 -17.13 9.38 7.29
#